data_AF-A0A093QVA0-F1
#
_entry.id   AF-A0A093QVA0-F1
#
_cell.length_a   1.000
_cell.length_b   1.000
_cell.length_c   1.000
_cell.angle_alpha   90.00
_cell.angle_beta   90.00
_cell.angle_gamma   90.00
#
_symmetry.space_group_name_H-M   'P 1'
#
loop_
_entity.id
_entity.type
_entity.pdbx_description
1 polymer ?
#
loop_
_entity_poly.entity_id
_entity_poly.type
_entity_poly.pdbx_seq_one_letter_code
_entity_poly.pdbx_strand_id
1 'polypeptide(L)'
;MSFIMKLHRHFQRTVILLATFCMVSIVISAYYLYNGYKQENELSEISSEVECGDLQLLPYKLMEMKTVKPIDPLRTHLVVLVFVESQYSTLGQDIITILESSRFQFHIEIAPGKGDLPVLIDKNKGKYALIVYENILKYANMDSWNRGLLDKYCIEYGVGVIGFHKGNENSLQSSQLKGFPFHVHSNLGIKDCCINPHSPLLHVTKSSKLEKGPLLGNDWAVFQINHTAYQPVIFAKVKTPENLSPPAAKSALHATVIHDLGLHDGIQRVLFGNNLNFWLHKLIFIDAISFLSGKKLRLSLDRYILVDIDDIFVGKEGTRMNTNDVQALLDTQNLLRAQITNFTFNLGFSGKFYHTGTEEEDEGDDLLLRSVDEFWWFPHMWSHMQPHLFHNESSLVEQMILNKKFALEHGIPTDLGYAVAPHHSGVYPVHVQLYDAWKKVWNIRVTSTEEYPHLKPARYRRGFIHKNIMVLPRQTCGLFTHTIFYKEYPGGPKELDKSIQGGELFFTVVLNPVS
;
A
#
# COMPACT_ATOMS: atom_id res chain seq x y z
N MET A 1 5.84 -46.01 -59.84
CA MET A 1 6.40 -44.63 -59.96
C MET A 1 5.50 -43.50 -59.42
N SER A 2 4.21 -43.69 -59.15
CA SER A 2 3.28 -42.59 -58.77
C SER A 2 3.27 -42.19 -57.27
N PHE A 3 3.58 -43.12 -56.36
CA PHE A 3 3.46 -42.88 -54.91
C PHE A 3 4.65 -42.10 -54.31
N ILE A 4 5.88 -42.41 -54.76
CA ILE A 4 7.12 -41.79 -54.28
C ILE A 4 7.19 -40.30 -54.64
N MET A 5 6.73 -39.92 -55.84
CA MET A 5 6.66 -38.51 -56.26
C MET A 5 5.64 -37.70 -55.44
N LYS A 6 4.50 -38.29 -55.05
CA LYS A 6 3.53 -37.62 -54.17
C LYS A 6 4.10 -37.39 -52.77
N LEU A 7 4.78 -38.38 -52.19
CA LEU A 7 5.39 -38.27 -50.87
C LEU A 7 6.49 -37.20 -50.83
N HIS A 8 7.33 -37.14 -51.88
CA HIS A 8 8.38 -36.12 -52.00
C HIS A 8 7.80 -34.69 -52.10
N ARG A 9 6.68 -34.52 -52.81
CA ARG A 9 6.00 -33.23 -52.95
C ARG A 9 5.32 -32.77 -51.67
N HIS A 10 4.78 -33.71 -50.87
CA HIS A 10 4.24 -33.41 -49.55
C HIS A 10 5.34 -33.05 -48.55
N PHE A 11 6.46 -33.78 -48.55
CA PHE A 11 7.62 -33.46 -47.71
C PHE A 11 8.20 -32.08 -48.02
N GLN A 12 8.40 -31.75 -49.31
CA GLN A 12 8.86 -30.42 -49.71
C GLN A 12 7.90 -29.30 -49.27
N ARG A 13 6.59 -29.50 -49.39
CA ARG A 13 5.60 -28.53 -48.90
C ARG A 13 5.67 -28.33 -47.39
N THR A 14 5.84 -29.40 -46.61
CA THR A 14 5.98 -29.31 -45.16
C THR A 14 7.26 -28.60 -44.76
N VAL A 15 8.39 -28.87 -45.44
CA VAL A 15 9.67 -28.18 -45.18
C VAL A 15 9.59 -26.69 -45.50
N ILE A 16 8.94 -26.31 -46.60
CA ILE A 16 8.74 -24.90 -46.96
C ILE A 16 7.84 -24.19 -45.93
N LEU A 17 6.78 -24.85 -45.47
CA LEU A 17 5.91 -24.33 -44.41
C LEU A 17 6.67 -24.15 -43.08
N LEU A 18 7.52 -25.11 -42.71
CA LEU A 18 8.32 -25.02 -41.50
C LEU A 18 9.34 -23.87 -41.59
N ALA A 19 10.02 -23.73 -42.74
CA ALA A 19 10.99 -22.68 -42.97
C ALA A 19 10.35 -21.28 -42.94
N THR A 20 9.16 -21.13 -43.55
CA THR A 20 8.41 -19.87 -43.50
C THR A 20 7.95 -19.53 -42.08
N PHE A 21 7.49 -20.51 -41.30
CA PHE A 21 7.12 -20.29 -39.90
C PHE A 21 8.31 -19.85 -39.03
N CYS A 22 9.48 -20.50 -39.22
CA CYS A 22 10.71 -20.11 -38.52
C CYS A 22 11.14 -18.68 -38.89
N MET A 23 11.10 -18.31 -40.16
CA MET A 23 11.47 -16.95 -40.60
C MET A 23 10.54 -15.89 -40.01
N VAL A 24 9.23 -16.13 -39.97
CA VAL A 24 8.26 -15.22 -39.35
C VAL A 24 8.51 -15.09 -37.85
N SER A 25 8.81 -16.20 -37.16
CA SER A 25 9.12 -16.19 -35.72
C SER A 25 10.39 -15.36 -35.40
N ILE A 26 11.43 -15.47 -36.22
CA ILE A 26 12.67 -14.70 -36.07
C ILE A 26 12.40 -13.20 -36.28
N VAL A 27 11.62 -12.82 -37.30
CA VAL A 27 11.27 -11.41 -37.56
C VAL A 27 10.45 -10.82 -36.40
N ILE A 28 9.48 -11.57 -35.86
CA ILE A 28 8.69 -11.15 -34.71
C ILE A 28 9.58 -10.98 -33.48
N SER A 29 10.48 -11.95 -33.21
CA SER A 29 11.40 -11.88 -32.08
C SER A 29 12.36 -10.69 -32.21
N ALA A 30 12.90 -10.45 -33.40
CA ALA A 30 13.79 -9.31 -33.67
C ALA A 30 13.06 -7.96 -33.49
N TYR A 31 11.80 -7.87 -33.91
CA TYR A 31 10.98 -6.67 -33.71
C TYR A 31 10.77 -6.35 -32.22
N TYR A 32 10.44 -7.36 -31.41
CA TYR A 32 10.25 -7.17 -29.97
C TYR A 32 11.55 -6.90 -29.23
N LEU A 33 12.67 -7.54 -29.61
CA LEU A 33 13.99 -7.24 -29.06
C LEU A 33 14.45 -5.82 -29.40
N TYR A 34 14.25 -5.38 -30.64
CA TYR A 34 14.66 -4.05 -31.08
C TYR A 34 13.83 -2.94 -30.42
N ASN A 35 12.50 -3.12 -30.32
CA ASN A 35 11.64 -2.18 -29.60
C ASN A 35 11.90 -2.18 -28.09
N GLY A 36 12.20 -3.34 -27.49
CA GLY A 36 12.60 -3.42 -26.09
C GLY A 36 13.90 -2.66 -25.82
N TYR A 37 14.90 -2.80 -26.70
CA TYR A 37 16.19 -2.12 -26.59
C TYR A 37 16.10 -0.60 -26.83
N LYS A 38 15.19 -0.15 -27.71
CA LYS A 38 14.93 1.28 -27.92
C LYS A 38 14.27 1.93 -26.70
N GLN A 39 13.41 1.19 -26.01
CA GLN A 39 12.76 1.65 -24.78
C GLN A 39 13.74 1.78 -23.59
N GLU A 40 14.79 0.95 -23.53
CA GLU A 40 15.87 1.08 -22.52
C GLU A 40 16.82 2.26 -22.81
N ASN A 41 17.12 2.57 -24.08
CA ASN A 41 18.03 3.67 -24.41
C ASN A 41 17.40 5.07 -24.29
N GLU A 42 16.08 5.21 -24.45
CA GLU A 42 15.38 6.50 -24.22
C GLU A 42 15.30 6.89 -22.73
N LEU A 43 15.61 5.98 -21.80
CA LEU A 43 15.69 6.26 -20.36
C LEU A 43 16.98 7.01 -19.94
N SER A 44 17.89 7.31 -20.89
CA SER A 44 19.23 7.86 -20.60
C SER A 44 19.45 9.33 -20.99
N GLU A 45 18.40 10.15 -21.14
CA GLU A 45 18.57 11.61 -21.24
C GLU A 45 18.73 12.26 -19.85
N ILE A 46 19.97 12.65 -19.56
CA ILE A 46 20.40 13.45 -18.40
C ILE A 46 19.54 14.73 -18.32
N SER A 47 18.65 14.80 -17.33
CA SER A 47 17.75 15.94 -17.16
C SER A 47 18.21 16.91 -16.10
N SER A 48 18.26 18.20 -16.45
CA SER A 48 18.25 19.30 -15.50
C SER A 48 17.10 19.13 -14.51
N GLU A 49 17.43 19.14 -13.22
CA GLU A 49 16.50 18.97 -12.11
C GLU A 49 15.63 20.21 -11.97
N VAL A 50 14.35 20.13 -12.32
CA VAL A 50 13.34 21.17 -12.02
C VAL A 50 12.48 20.66 -10.87
N GLU A 51 12.57 21.31 -9.71
CA GLU A 51 11.66 21.03 -8.59
C GLU A 51 10.26 21.59 -8.86
N CYS A 52 9.23 20.89 -8.38
CA CYS A 52 7.83 21.31 -8.51
C CYS A 52 7.58 22.71 -7.88
N GLY A 53 8.40 23.11 -6.90
CA GLY A 53 8.36 24.41 -6.21
C GLY A 53 9.05 25.56 -6.96
N ASP A 54 9.95 25.28 -7.90
CA ASP A 54 10.64 26.31 -8.70
C ASP A 54 9.79 26.86 -9.85
N LEU A 55 8.58 26.32 -10.01
CA LEU A 55 7.59 26.80 -10.97
C LEU A 55 6.90 28.06 -10.46
N GLN A 56 7.67 29.14 -10.30
CA GLN A 56 7.22 30.51 -9.99
C GLN A 56 6.33 31.15 -11.08
N LEU A 57 5.75 30.36 -11.98
CA LEU A 57 5.01 30.80 -13.16
C LEU A 57 3.53 30.39 -13.16
N LEU A 58 3.00 29.96 -12.00
CA LEU A 58 1.57 29.87 -11.80
C LEU A 58 1.07 31.13 -11.06
N PRO A 59 -0.05 31.77 -11.47
CA PRO A 59 -0.53 33.04 -10.90
C PRO A 59 -1.15 32.90 -9.50
N TYR A 60 -0.63 31.99 -8.67
CA TYR A 60 -1.14 31.72 -7.33
C TYR A 60 -0.23 32.40 -6.30
N LYS A 61 -0.52 33.67 -6.00
CA LYS A 61 0.06 34.36 -4.84
C LYS A 61 -0.33 33.58 -3.58
N LEU A 62 0.67 33.04 -2.88
CA LEU A 62 0.51 32.43 -1.56
C LEU A 62 -0.02 33.52 -0.61
N MET A 63 -1.28 33.41 -0.19
CA MET A 63 -1.84 34.30 0.82
C MET A 63 -1.68 33.65 2.20
N GLU A 64 -1.24 34.41 3.19
CA GLU A 64 -1.28 33.99 4.59
C GLU A 64 -2.70 33.56 4.95
N MET A 65 -2.80 32.38 5.56
CA MET A 65 -4.04 31.75 5.98
C MET A 65 -4.78 32.68 6.94
N LYS A 66 -5.76 33.46 6.45
CA LYS A 66 -6.74 34.08 7.35
C LYS A 66 -7.47 32.94 8.03
N THR A 67 -7.35 32.89 9.35
CA THR A 67 -7.91 31.87 10.24
C THR A 67 -9.36 31.59 9.88
N VAL A 68 -9.59 30.50 9.14
CA VAL A 68 -10.89 29.83 9.09
C VAL A 68 -11.25 29.48 10.53
N LYS A 69 -12.52 29.65 10.92
CA LYS A 69 -12.99 29.42 12.29
C LYS A 69 -12.39 28.11 12.83
N PRO A 70 -11.74 28.13 14.01
CA PRO A 70 -11.16 26.91 14.57
C PRO A 70 -12.26 25.85 14.72
N ILE A 71 -11.98 24.64 14.24
CA ILE A 71 -12.87 23.48 14.38
C ILE A 71 -13.01 23.19 15.88
N ASP A 72 -14.16 23.49 16.46
CA ASP A 72 -14.43 23.21 17.88
C ASP A 72 -14.48 21.68 18.10
N PRO A 73 -13.61 21.12 18.96
CA PRO A 73 -13.48 19.69 19.20
C PRO A 73 -14.77 18.98 19.62
N LEU A 74 -15.64 19.67 20.37
CA LEU A 74 -16.75 19.06 21.10
C LEU A 74 -18.03 18.91 20.26
N ARG A 75 -18.08 19.57 19.09
CA ARG A 75 -19.33 19.73 18.33
C ARG A 75 -19.62 18.56 17.40
N THR A 76 -18.70 17.64 17.12
CA THR A 76 -18.94 16.47 16.25
C THR A 76 -18.47 15.14 16.84
N HIS A 77 -19.09 14.03 16.41
CA HIS A 77 -18.57 12.68 16.61
C HIS A 77 -17.50 12.36 15.55
N LEU A 78 -16.48 11.57 15.92
CA LEU A 78 -15.37 11.19 15.02
C LEU A 78 -15.76 10.07 14.06
N VAL A 79 -16.85 10.28 13.32
CA VAL A 79 -17.39 9.36 12.33
C VAL A 79 -17.33 10.03 10.96
N VAL A 80 -16.88 9.29 9.95
CA VAL A 80 -16.87 9.72 8.55
C VAL A 80 -18.16 9.26 7.87
N LEU A 81 -18.91 10.18 7.25
CA LEU A 81 -20.04 9.82 6.39
C LEU A 81 -19.54 9.59 4.98
N VAL A 82 -19.74 8.40 4.43
CA VAL A 82 -19.28 8.03 3.08
C VAL A 82 -20.48 7.79 2.17
N PHE A 83 -20.66 8.67 1.19
CA PHE A 83 -21.65 8.51 0.14
C PHE A 83 -21.07 7.74 -1.04
N VAL A 84 -21.60 6.54 -1.26
CA VAL A 84 -21.21 5.63 -2.35
C VAL A 84 -22.28 5.56 -3.44
N GLU A 85 -21.90 5.19 -4.66
CA GLU A 85 -22.87 4.96 -5.76
C GLU A 85 -23.63 3.65 -5.57
N SER A 86 -22.99 2.64 -4.98
CA SER A 86 -23.60 1.36 -4.62
C SER A 86 -22.78 0.69 -3.51
N GLN A 87 -23.32 -0.36 -2.90
CA GLN A 87 -22.58 -1.13 -1.88
C GLN A 87 -21.32 -1.84 -2.44
N TYR A 88 -21.20 -1.98 -3.76
CA TYR A 88 -20.15 -2.77 -4.41
C TYR A 88 -19.27 -1.93 -5.34
N SER A 89 -19.37 -0.60 -5.32
CA SER A 89 -18.57 0.25 -6.19
C SER A 89 -17.09 0.16 -5.81
N THR A 90 -16.22 0.03 -6.81
CA THR A 90 -14.77 -0.17 -6.59
C THR A 90 -14.15 0.94 -5.75
N LEU A 91 -14.39 2.20 -6.12
CA LEU A 91 -13.87 3.35 -5.38
C LEU A 91 -14.48 3.45 -3.97
N GLY A 92 -15.78 3.15 -3.83
CA GLY A 92 -16.42 3.04 -2.52
C GLY A 92 -15.71 2.03 -1.61
N GLN A 93 -15.41 0.84 -2.13
CA GLN A 93 -14.69 -0.21 -1.42
C GLN A 93 -13.23 0.17 -1.11
N ASP A 94 -12.55 0.91 -1.98
CA ASP A 94 -11.20 1.43 -1.73
C ASP A 94 -11.19 2.45 -0.59
N ILE A 95 -12.15 3.39 -0.60
CA ILE A 95 -12.36 4.37 0.48
C ILE A 95 -12.58 3.63 1.81
N ILE A 96 -13.51 2.68 1.83
CA ILE A 96 -13.85 1.88 3.01
C ILE A 96 -12.62 1.12 3.51
N THR A 97 -11.86 0.49 2.61
CA THR A 97 -10.65 -0.27 2.95
C THR A 97 -9.61 0.61 3.65
N ILE A 98 -9.39 1.86 3.19
CA ILE A 98 -8.46 2.79 3.85
C ILE A 98 -8.98 3.19 5.25
N LEU A 99 -10.27 3.48 5.39
CA LEU A 99 -10.88 3.84 6.67
C LEU A 99 -10.82 2.67 7.69
N GLU A 100 -11.09 1.44 7.24
CA GLU A 100 -11.02 0.22 8.04
C GLU A 100 -9.59 -0.07 8.53
N SER A 101 -8.60 0.03 7.64
CA SER A 101 -7.18 -0.13 7.98
C SER A 101 -6.72 0.95 8.96
N SER A 102 -7.20 2.19 8.78
CA SER A 102 -6.89 3.33 9.66
C SER A 102 -7.65 3.32 10.99
N ARG A 103 -8.54 2.34 11.21
CA ARG A 103 -9.43 2.24 12.40
C ARG A 103 -10.32 3.48 12.61
N PHE A 104 -10.67 4.17 11.53
CA PHE A 104 -11.59 5.31 11.60
C PHE A 104 -13.04 4.81 11.55
N GLN A 105 -13.90 5.34 12.42
CA GLN A 105 -15.32 5.01 12.38
C GLN A 105 -15.96 5.67 11.16
N PHE A 106 -16.83 4.94 10.47
CA PHE A 106 -17.53 5.46 9.31
C PHE A 106 -18.95 4.94 9.23
N HIS A 107 -19.78 5.65 8.47
CA HIS A 107 -21.15 5.32 8.13
C HIS A 107 -21.27 5.37 6.61
N ILE A 108 -21.72 4.28 5.98
CA ILE A 108 -21.93 4.22 4.52
C ILE A 108 -23.38 4.58 4.22
N GLU A 109 -23.59 5.46 3.25
CA GLU A 109 -24.90 5.74 2.65
C GLU A 109 -24.81 5.68 1.14
N ILE A 110 -25.86 5.16 0.49
CA ILE A 110 -25.97 5.30 -0.97
C ILE A 110 -26.36 6.74 -1.26
N ALA A 111 -25.58 7.42 -2.11
CA ALA A 111 -25.79 8.83 -2.42
C ALA A 111 -27.25 9.07 -2.88
N PRO A 112 -28.06 9.84 -2.13
CA PRO A 112 -29.46 10.00 -2.44
C PRO A 112 -29.60 10.75 -3.77
N GLY A 113 -30.24 10.13 -4.76
CA GLY A 113 -30.56 10.81 -6.01
C GLY A 113 -31.69 11.84 -5.84
N LYS A 114 -32.75 11.44 -5.14
CA LYS A 114 -33.90 12.28 -4.73
C LYS A 114 -34.40 11.93 -3.31
N GLY A 115 -33.63 11.14 -2.57
CA GLY A 115 -33.98 10.68 -1.22
C GLY A 115 -33.55 11.67 -0.15
N ASP A 116 -34.00 11.45 1.07
CA ASP A 116 -33.59 12.27 2.22
C ASP A 116 -32.14 11.99 2.61
N LEU A 117 -31.49 13.02 3.16
CA LEU A 117 -30.18 12.87 3.80
C LEU A 117 -30.30 12.05 5.09
N PRO A 118 -29.25 11.31 5.47
CA PRO A 118 -29.21 10.68 6.79
C PRO A 118 -29.26 11.74 7.89
N VAL A 119 -29.68 11.35 9.09
CA VAL A 119 -29.70 12.24 10.25
C VAL A 119 -28.29 12.78 10.53
N LEU A 120 -28.11 14.10 10.39
CA LEU A 120 -26.81 14.76 10.53
C LEU A 120 -26.51 15.22 11.98
N ILE A 121 -27.54 15.38 12.82
CA ILE A 121 -27.41 15.91 14.19
C ILE A 121 -28.04 14.92 15.17
N ASP A 122 -27.32 14.62 16.25
CA ASP A 122 -27.82 13.86 17.39
C ASP A 122 -27.63 14.69 18.68
N LYS A 123 -28.69 14.96 19.42
CA LYS A 123 -28.66 15.69 20.71
C LYS A 123 -27.81 16.97 20.70
N ASN A 124 -28.00 17.83 19.69
CA ASN A 124 -27.25 19.08 19.45
C ASN A 124 -25.75 18.91 19.14
N LYS A 125 -25.33 17.71 18.76
CA LYS A 125 -23.98 17.38 18.30
C LYS A 125 -24.03 16.87 16.87
N GLY A 126 -23.09 17.31 16.04
CA GLY A 126 -22.97 16.82 14.68
C GLY A 126 -22.52 15.36 14.68
N LYS A 127 -23.23 14.52 13.94
CA LYS A 127 -22.99 13.07 13.91
C LYS A 127 -21.71 12.70 13.16
N TYR A 128 -21.23 13.56 12.28
CA TYR A 128 -20.10 13.27 11.39
C TYR A 128 -19.04 14.38 11.44
N ALA A 129 -17.77 14.00 11.51
CA ALA A 129 -16.64 14.93 11.50
C ALA A 129 -16.13 15.22 10.09
N LEU A 130 -16.47 14.38 9.11
CA LEU A 130 -16.04 14.47 7.72
C LEU A 130 -17.08 13.82 6.81
N ILE A 131 -17.25 14.34 5.60
CA ILE A 131 -18.12 13.75 4.58
C ILE A 131 -17.26 13.41 3.35
N VAL A 132 -17.44 12.22 2.80
CA VAL A 132 -16.74 11.74 1.61
C VAL A 132 -17.77 11.38 0.55
N TYR A 133 -17.61 11.90 -0.66
CA TYR A 133 -18.40 11.54 -1.83
C TYR A 133 -17.54 10.75 -2.82
N GLU A 134 -17.91 9.49 -3.04
CA GLU A 134 -17.35 8.68 -4.14
C GLU A 134 -17.57 9.36 -5.50
N ASN A 135 -18.67 10.10 -5.65
CA ASN A 135 -18.93 10.89 -6.84
C ASN A 135 -19.41 12.30 -6.45
N ILE A 136 -18.53 13.29 -6.57
CA ILE A 136 -18.83 14.68 -6.21
C ILE A 136 -19.97 15.28 -7.04
N LEU A 137 -20.28 14.71 -8.22
CA LEU A 137 -21.43 15.15 -9.02
C LEU A 137 -22.75 14.91 -8.30
N LYS A 138 -22.84 13.96 -7.37
CA LYS A 138 -24.04 13.76 -6.53
C LYS A 138 -24.23 14.92 -5.55
N TYR A 139 -23.15 15.47 -5.00
CA TYR A 139 -23.18 16.67 -4.16
C TYR A 139 -23.49 17.93 -4.98
N ALA A 140 -22.87 18.08 -6.17
CA ALA A 140 -23.07 19.24 -7.04
C ALA A 140 -24.48 19.31 -7.65
N ASN A 141 -25.07 18.15 -7.97
CA ASN A 141 -26.39 18.06 -8.59
C ASN A 141 -27.53 17.73 -7.62
N MET A 142 -27.25 17.71 -6.31
CA MET A 142 -28.26 17.56 -5.27
C MET A 142 -29.34 18.64 -5.40
N ASP A 143 -30.58 18.32 -5.01
CA ASP A 143 -31.64 19.31 -4.94
C ASP A 143 -31.29 20.42 -3.93
N SER A 144 -31.84 21.61 -4.15
CA SER A 144 -31.48 22.80 -3.37
C SER A 144 -31.82 22.69 -1.89
N TRP A 145 -32.83 21.89 -1.52
CA TRP A 145 -33.24 21.71 -0.13
C TRP A 145 -32.23 20.86 0.63
N ASN A 146 -31.94 19.65 0.14
CA ASN A 146 -30.94 18.76 0.75
C ASN A 146 -29.55 19.40 0.71
N ARG A 147 -29.20 20.07 -0.39
CA ARG A 147 -27.93 20.79 -0.50
C ARG A 147 -27.82 21.89 0.56
N GLY A 148 -28.87 22.69 0.75
CA GLY A 148 -28.91 23.72 1.78
C GLY A 148 -28.82 23.17 3.20
N LEU A 149 -29.47 22.04 3.49
CA LEU A 149 -29.38 21.37 4.79
C LEU A 149 -27.95 20.88 5.07
N LEU A 150 -27.32 20.23 4.10
CA LEU A 150 -25.96 19.71 4.21
C LEU A 150 -24.93 20.84 4.33
N ASP A 151 -25.06 21.89 3.52
CA ASP A 151 -24.15 23.04 3.57
C ASP A 151 -24.28 23.78 4.92
N LYS A 152 -25.51 23.96 5.43
CA LYS A 152 -25.73 24.52 6.77
C LYS A 152 -25.06 23.66 7.84
N TYR A 153 -25.18 22.35 7.76
CA TYR A 153 -24.50 21.43 8.67
C TYR A 153 -22.97 21.59 8.61
N CYS A 154 -22.39 21.60 7.40
CA CYS A 154 -20.95 21.77 7.22
C CYS A 154 -20.44 23.10 7.80
N ILE A 155 -21.16 24.20 7.58
CA ILE A 155 -20.81 25.53 8.10
C ILE A 155 -20.96 25.59 9.62
N GLU A 156 -22.06 25.08 10.16
CA GLU A 156 -22.38 25.16 11.59
C GLU A 156 -21.41 24.33 12.44
N TYR A 157 -21.02 23.15 11.95
CA TYR A 157 -20.18 22.18 12.66
C TYR A 157 -18.72 22.13 12.17
N GLY A 158 -18.35 22.92 11.16
CA GLY A 158 -17.00 22.96 10.60
C GLY A 158 -16.59 21.65 9.92
N VAL A 159 -17.52 20.99 9.22
CA VAL A 159 -17.29 19.69 8.58
C VAL A 159 -16.83 19.90 7.14
N GLY A 160 -15.68 19.33 6.79
CA GLY A 160 -15.14 19.35 5.43
C GLY A 160 -15.71 18.25 4.53
N VAL A 161 -15.47 18.38 3.24
CA VAL A 161 -15.92 17.41 2.21
C VAL A 161 -14.75 16.90 1.37
N ILE A 162 -14.63 15.58 1.21
CA ILE A 162 -13.76 14.99 0.19
C ILE A 162 -14.61 14.50 -0.96
N GLY A 163 -14.20 14.76 -2.20
CA GLY A 163 -14.96 14.39 -3.38
C GLY A 163 -14.10 13.83 -4.49
N PHE A 164 -14.57 12.79 -5.16
CA PHE A 164 -13.94 12.28 -6.38
C PHE A 164 -14.78 12.67 -7.59
N HIS A 165 -14.14 13.28 -8.59
CA HIS A 165 -14.75 13.57 -9.87
C HIS A 165 -14.68 12.34 -10.75
N LYS A 166 -15.86 11.88 -11.20
CA LYS A 166 -16.00 10.75 -12.11
C LYS A 166 -16.62 11.26 -13.41
N GLY A 167 -15.83 11.35 -14.47
CA GLY A 167 -16.35 11.60 -15.81
C GLY A 167 -17.05 10.35 -16.34
N ASN A 168 -18.24 10.51 -16.93
CA ASN A 168 -18.83 9.49 -17.80
C ASN A 168 -18.22 9.58 -19.21
N GLU A 169 -18.20 8.49 -19.98
CA GLU A 169 -17.77 8.47 -21.39
C GLU A 169 -18.54 9.48 -22.26
N ASN A 170 -19.80 9.75 -21.90
CA ASN A 170 -20.67 10.74 -22.57
C ASN A 170 -20.53 12.17 -22.03
N SER A 171 -19.62 12.42 -21.09
CA SER A 171 -19.44 13.76 -20.51
C SER A 171 -18.75 14.67 -21.51
N LEU A 172 -19.19 15.93 -21.57
CA LEU A 172 -18.47 16.96 -22.31
C LEU A 172 -17.01 17.00 -21.83
N GLN A 173 -16.09 17.04 -22.78
CA GLN A 173 -14.65 17.03 -22.52
C GLN A 173 -14.21 18.17 -21.58
N SER A 174 -14.96 19.27 -21.57
CA SER A 174 -14.87 20.36 -20.59
C SER A 174 -16.28 20.73 -20.12
N SER A 175 -16.48 20.80 -18.80
CA SER A 175 -17.73 21.28 -18.22
C SER A 175 -17.47 22.09 -16.95
N GLN A 176 -18.32 23.08 -16.68
CA GLN A 176 -18.30 23.76 -15.39
C GLN A 176 -18.97 22.87 -14.34
N LEU A 177 -18.30 22.64 -13.21
CA LEU A 177 -18.91 21.90 -12.12
C LEU A 177 -20.00 22.78 -11.48
N LYS A 178 -21.24 22.28 -11.45
CA LYS A 178 -22.40 23.05 -10.97
C LYS A 178 -22.17 23.56 -9.55
N GLY A 179 -22.30 24.87 -9.36
CA GLY A 179 -22.09 25.54 -8.07
C GLY A 179 -20.63 25.88 -7.76
N PHE A 180 -19.70 25.68 -8.69
CA PHE A 180 -18.28 25.99 -8.52
C PHE A 180 -17.75 26.91 -9.65
N PRO A 181 -16.80 27.81 -9.35
CA PRO A 181 -16.26 28.79 -10.30
C PRO A 181 -15.06 28.24 -11.09
N PHE A 182 -15.03 26.95 -11.40
CA PHE A 182 -13.96 26.32 -12.18
C PHE A 182 -14.49 25.30 -13.18
N HIS A 183 -13.71 25.06 -14.23
CA HIS A 183 -13.99 24.04 -15.23
C HIS A 183 -13.22 22.76 -14.94
N VAL A 184 -13.84 21.64 -15.26
CA VAL A 184 -13.23 20.30 -15.15
C VAL A 184 -13.12 19.72 -16.55
N HIS A 185 -11.90 19.32 -16.92
CA HIS A 185 -11.63 18.66 -18.19
C HIS A 185 -11.44 17.18 -17.93
N SER A 186 -12.29 16.32 -18.48
CA SER A 186 -12.33 14.88 -18.20
C SER A 186 -11.82 14.05 -19.39
N ASN A 187 -11.62 12.74 -19.18
CA ASN A 187 -11.20 11.78 -20.19
C ASN A 187 -9.84 12.12 -20.83
N LEU A 188 -8.87 12.49 -19.98
CA LEU A 188 -7.51 12.81 -20.38
C LEU A 188 -6.54 11.69 -19.97
N GLY A 189 -5.55 11.44 -20.81
CA GLY A 189 -4.33 10.74 -20.38
C GLY A 189 -3.36 11.75 -19.78
N ILE A 190 -2.78 11.45 -18.63
CA ILE A 190 -1.79 12.33 -17.97
C ILE A 190 -0.46 11.61 -17.73
N LYS A 191 0.61 12.38 -17.59
CA LYS A 191 1.97 11.93 -17.31
C LYS A 191 2.67 12.94 -16.41
N ASP A 192 3.81 12.56 -15.87
CA ASP A 192 4.72 13.43 -15.12
C ASP A 192 4.02 14.17 -13.96
N CYS A 193 3.96 13.56 -12.78
CA CYS A 193 3.24 14.12 -11.63
C CYS A 193 4.16 14.71 -10.57
N CYS A 194 3.70 15.73 -9.85
CA CYS A 194 4.39 16.26 -8.68
C CYS A 194 3.43 16.82 -7.64
N ILE A 195 3.88 16.85 -6.38
CA ILE A 195 3.12 17.33 -5.24
C ILE A 195 3.48 18.79 -4.97
N ASN A 196 2.48 19.64 -4.74
CA ASN A 196 2.69 21.03 -4.34
C ASN A 196 3.30 21.10 -2.93
N PRO A 197 4.56 21.55 -2.76
CA PRO A 197 5.21 21.60 -1.45
C PRO A 197 4.56 22.60 -0.48
N HIS A 198 3.78 23.55 -0.98
CA HIS A 198 3.11 24.57 -0.17
C HIS A 198 1.69 24.15 0.27
N SER A 199 1.25 22.94 -0.06
CA SER A 199 -0.07 22.47 0.36
C SER A 199 -0.11 22.22 1.87
N PRO A 200 -1.01 22.88 2.63
CA PRO A 200 -1.11 22.69 4.07
C PRO A 200 -1.76 21.34 4.45
N LEU A 201 -2.28 20.59 3.46
CA LEU A 201 -2.86 19.27 3.65
C LEU A 201 -1.80 18.22 4.03
N LEU A 202 -0.56 18.38 3.55
CA LEU A 202 0.47 17.34 3.59
C LEU A 202 0.86 17.02 5.04
N HIS A 203 0.79 15.75 5.42
CA HIS A 203 1.16 15.28 6.74
C HIS A 203 1.97 13.99 6.70
N VAL A 204 1.41 12.92 6.15
CA VAL A 204 2.10 11.66 5.85
C VAL A 204 2.88 11.82 4.55
N THR A 205 2.28 12.49 3.56
CA THR A 205 2.90 12.74 2.27
C THR A 205 3.95 13.84 2.39
N LYS A 206 5.13 13.62 1.80
CA LYS A 206 6.13 14.66 1.59
C LYS A 206 6.09 15.13 0.15
N SER A 207 6.46 16.38 -0.09
CA SER A 207 6.64 16.88 -1.45
C SER A 207 7.66 16.02 -2.19
N SER A 208 7.35 15.66 -3.43
CA SER A 208 8.23 14.89 -4.29
C SER A 208 8.79 15.74 -5.42
N LYS A 209 9.95 15.33 -5.94
CA LYS A 209 10.43 15.76 -7.27
C LYS A 209 9.43 15.29 -8.34
N LEU A 210 9.49 15.91 -9.52
CA LEU A 210 8.65 15.49 -10.65
C LEU A 210 8.93 14.02 -10.99
N GLU A 211 7.96 13.16 -10.71
CA GLU A 211 8.03 11.74 -11.05
C GLU A 211 7.65 11.59 -12.52
N LYS A 212 8.63 11.25 -13.35
CA LYS A 212 8.47 11.14 -14.81
C LYS A 212 7.83 9.81 -15.18
N GLY A 213 6.94 9.85 -16.15
CA GLY A 213 6.34 8.65 -16.73
C GLY A 213 4.84 8.77 -16.97
N PRO A 214 4.28 7.87 -17.80
CA PRO A 214 2.85 7.84 -18.05
C PRO A 214 2.09 7.35 -16.81
N LEU A 215 1.01 8.04 -16.45
CA LEU A 215 0.04 7.48 -15.52
C LEU A 215 -0.93 6.56 -16.26
N LEU A 216 -1.41 5.55 -15.55
CA LEU A 216 -2.35 4.55 -16.05
C LEU A 216 -3.73 5.17 -16.28
N GLY A 217 -4.41 4.72 -17.33
CA GLY A 217 -5.75 5.20 -17.68
C GLY A 217 -5.77 6.49 -18.51
N ASN A 218 -6.90 6.71 -19.16
CA ASN A 218 -7.23 7.94 -19.90
C ASN A 218 -8.53 8.57 -19.36
N ASP A 219 -8.97 8.15 -18.17
CA ASP A 219 -10.19 8.58 -17.48
C ASP A 219 -9.92 9.72 -16.48
N TRP A 220 -8.76 10.39 -16.57
CA TRP A 220 -8.40 11.46 -15.66
C TRP A 220 -9.18 12.73 -15.93
N ALA A 221 -9.49 13.44 -14.85
CA ALA A 221 -9.93 14.80 -14.88
C ALA A 221 -8.88 15.77 -14.32
N VAL A 222 -8.78 16.93 -14.95
CA VAL A 222 -7.96 18.05 -14.47
C VAL A 222 -8.84 19.26 -14.18
N PHE A 223 -8.46 20.01 -13.15
CA PHE A 223 -9.17 21.19 -12.69
C PHE A 223 -8.51 22.45 -13.26
N GLN A 224 -9.28 23.23 -14.02
CA GLN A 224 -8.86 24.54 -14.50
C GLN A 224 -9.29 25.62 -13.50
N ILE A 225 -8.39 25.91 -12.56
CA ILE A 225 -8.61 26.91 -11.53
C ILE A 225 -8.03 28.24 -11.99
N ASN A 226 -8.87 29.28 -12.05
CA ASN A 226 -8.45 30.67 -12.19
C ASN A 226 -8.91 31.49 -10.97
N HIS A 227 -8.84 30.92 -9.77
CA HIS A 227 -9.32 31.57 -8.55
C HIS A 227 -8.45 31.21 -7.35
N THR A 228 -8.12 32.22 -6.54
CA THR A 228 -7.29 32.09 -5.32
C THR A 228 -7.96 31.33 -4.17
N ALA A 229 -9.20 30.88 -4.36
CA ALA A 229 -9.94 30.11 -3.35
C ALA A 229 -9.62 28.62 -3.42
N TYR A 230 -8.92 28.20 -4.47
CA TYR A 230 -8.52 26.82 -4.67
C TYR A 230 -7.01 26.73 -4.79
N GLN A 231 -6.43 25.78 -4.07
CA GLN A 231 -5.01 25.50 -4.10
C GLN A 231 -4.78 24.13 -4.74
N PRO A 232 -3.99 24.04 -5.83
CA PRO A 232 -3.57 22.75 -6.36
C PRO A 232 -2.75 21.96 -5.34
N VAL A 233 -2.97 20.64 -5.27
CA VAL A 233 -2.26 19.72 -4.37
C VAL A 233 -1.36 18.78 -5.16
N ILE A 234 -1.88 18.20 -6.25
CA ILE A 234 -1.10 17.42 -7.21
C ILE A 234 -1.20 18.09 -8.57
N PHE A 235 -0.06 18.19 -9.25
CA PHE A 235 0.06 18.60 -10.64
C PHE A 235 0.40 17.41 -11.53
N ALA A 236 -0.06 17.46 -12.78
CA ALA A 236 0.37 16.55 -13.84
C ALA A 236 0.39 17.23 -15.21
N LYS A 237 1.14 16.68 -16.16
CA LYS A 237 1.09 17.07 -17.58
C LYS A 237 0.06 16.25 -18.34
N VAL A 238 -0.64 16.86 -19.29
CA VAL A 238 -1.55 16.14 -20.20
C VAL A 238 -0.73 15.47 -21.30
N LYS A 239 -1.05 14.22 -21.65
CA LYS A 239 -0.49 13.53 -22.82
C LYS A 239 -1.02 14.20 -24.09
N THR A 240 -0.19 14.96 -24.79
CA THR A 240 -0.50 15.46 -26.14
C THR A 240 -0.26 14.36 -27.18
N PRO A 241 -1.14 14.17 -28.18
CA PRO A 241 -0.86 13.29 -29.31
C PRO A 241 0.37 13.83 -30.07
N GLU A 242 1.32 12.96 -30.40
CA GLU A 242 2.62 13.34 -30.99
C GLU A 242 2.52 14.03 -32.37
N ASN A 243 1.34 14.06 -33.00
CA ASN A 243 1.16 14.45 -34.40
C ASN A 243 0.55 15.84 -34.68
N LEU A 244 0.33 16.72 -33.68
CA LEU A 244 -0.35 18.02 -33.90
C LEU A 244 0.30 19.22 -33.15
N SER A 245 1.37 19.79 -33.74
CA SER A 245 1.85 21.21 -33.68
C SER A 245 2.11 21.91 -32.31
N PRO A 246 2.57 23.19 -32.30
CA PRO A 246 3.95 23.72 -32.28
C PRO A 246 4.58 23.91 -30.84
N PRO A 247 5.86 24.37 -30.72
CA PRO A 247 6.71 24.18 -29.52
C PRO A 247 6.36 24.93 -28.22
N ALA A 248 5.35 25.80 -28.19
CA ALA A 248 5.20 26.80 -27.11
C ALA A 248 4.30 26.38 -25.92
N ALA A 249 3.45 25.35 -26.07
CA ALA A 249 2.53 24.91 -25.01
C ALA A 249 2.94 23.57 -24.34
N LYS A 250 4.18 23.12 -24.56
CA LYS A 250 4.65 21.74 -24.27
C LYS A 250 4.85 21.38 -22.79
N SER A 251 4.51 22.24 -21.83
CA SER A 251 4.77 21.96 -20.40
C SER A 251 3.82 22.63 -19.41
N ALA A 252 2.55 22.84 -19.78
CA ALA A 252 1.57 23.31 -18.81
C ALA A 252 1.26 22.19 -17.80
N LEU A 253 1.44 22.49 -16.51
CA LEU A 253 1.01 21.64 -15.42
C LEU A 253 -0.45 21.93 -15.09
N HIS A 254 -1.23 20.87 -14.95
CA HIS A 254 -2.65 20.92 -14.63
C HIS A 254 -2.89 20.27 -13.27
N ALA A 255 -3.79 20.86 -12.48
CA ALA A 255 -4.12 20.31 -11.17
C ALA A 255 -5.00 19.07 -11.33
N THR A 256 -4.59 17.95 -10.74
CA THR A 256 -5.37 16.70 -10.67
C THR A 256 -6.01 16.50 -9.30
N VAL A 257 -5.51 17.20 -8.27
CA VAL A 257 -6.13 17.28 -6.95
C VAL A 257 -6.10 18.74 -6.50
N ILE A 258 -7.22 19.21 -5.94
CA ILE A 258 -7.36 20.61 -5.51
C ILE A 258 -7.95 20.70 -4.10
N HIS A 259 -7.52 21.70 -3.36
CA HIS A 259 -8.05 22.07 -2.05
C HIS A 259 -8.87 23.35 -2.19
N ASP A 260 -10.18 23.26 -2.03
CA ASP A 260 -11.09 24.38 -1.82
C ASP A 260 -10.94 24.89 -0.39
N LEU A 261 -10.46 26.13 -0.25
CA LEU A 261 -10.22 26.77 1.04
C LEU A 261 -11.52 27.19 1.74
N GLY A 262 -12.68 27.04 1.08
CA GLY A 262 -13.99 27.44 1.61
C GLY A 262 -14.21 28.95 1.62
N LEU A 263 -13.45 29.72 0.82
CA LEU A 263 -13.57 31.19 0.80
C LEU A 263 -14.87 31.67 0.15
N HIS A 264 -15.54 30.83 -0.65
CA HIS A 264 -16.78 31.17 -1.34
C HIS A 264 -18.03 30.92 -0.48
N ASP A 265 -18.09 29.76 0.18
CA ASP A 265 -19.29 29.30 0.90
C ASP A 265 -19.04 28.83 2.34
N GLY A 266 -17.80 28.97 2.83
CA GLY A 266 -17.42 28.59 4.19
C GLY A 266 -17.13 27.10 4.39
N ILE A 267 -17.11 26.28 3.33
CA ILE A 267 -16.91 24.83 3.42
C ILE A 267 -15.59 24.45 2.76
N GLN A 268 -14.68 23.84 3.52
CA GLN A 268 -13.43 23.33 2.96
C GLN A 268 -13.63 21.99 2.26
N ARG A 269 -12.98 21.80 1.11
CA ARG A 269 -13.11 20.58 0.32
C ARG A 269 -11.80 20.13 -0.31
N VAL A 270 -11.60 18.82 -0.44
CA VAL A 270 -10.51 18.27 -1.26
C VAL A 270 -11.12 17.45 -2.40
N LEU A 271 -10.82 17.84 -3.64
CA LEU A 271 -11.39 17.24 -4.83
C LEU A 271 -10.33 16.52 -5.64
N PHE A 272 -10.60 15.26 -5.97
CA PHE A 272 -9.74 14.38 -6.74
C PHE A 272 -10.26 14.24 -8.17
N GLY A 273 -9.35 14.34 -9.14
CA GLY A 273 -9.64 14.20 -10.57
C GLY A 273 -9.62 12.75 -11.07
N ASN A 274 -9.32 11.78 -10.20
CA ASN A 274 -9.45 10.36 -10.49
C ASN A 274 -9.61 9.56 -9.19
N ASN A 275 -9.88 8.26 -9.28
CA ASN A 275 -10.04 7.31 -8.18
C ASN A 275 -8.73 7.07 -7.39
N LEU A 276 -8.80 6.11 -6.44
CA LEU A 276 -7.70 5.73 -5.55
C LEU A 276 -6.77 4.66 -6.14
N ASN A 277 -6.92 4.23 -7.40
CA ASN A 277 -5.98 3.29 -8.03
C ASN A 277 -4.59 3.89 -8.16
N PHE A 278 -4.50 5.21 -8.31
CA PHE A 278 -3.22 5.91 -8.26
C PHE A 278 -2.73 6.01 -6.80
N TRP A 279 -1.56 5.44 -6.53
CA TRP A 279 -1.05 5.29 -5.17
C TRP A 279 -0.91 6.64 -4.43
N LEU A 280 -0.46 7.71 -5.10
CA LEU A 280 -0.38 9.05 -4.50
C LEU A 280 -1.75 9.60 -4.08
N HIS A 281 -2.83 9.26 -4.78
CA HIS A 281 -4.17 9.67 -4.35
C HIS A 281 -4.55 9.04 -3.01
N LYS A 282 -4.11 7.81 -2.71
CA LYS A 282 -4.35 7.18 -1.40
C LYS A 282 -3.64 7.94 -0.28
N LEU A 283 -2.41 8.39 -0.49
CA LEU A 283 -1.68 9.21 0.47
C LEU A 283 -2.34 10.57 0.68
N ILE A 284 -2.69 11.27 -0.40
CA ILE A 284 -3.38 12.56 -0.31
C ILE A 284 -4.78 12.40 0.31
N PHE A 285 -5.45 11.26 0.14
CA PHE A 285 -6.71 10.97 0.79
C PHE A 285 -6.56 10.85 2.32
N ILE A 286 -5.53 10.16 2.80
CA ILE A 286 -5.20 10.07 4.24
C ILE A 286 -4.92 11.47 4.81
N ASP A 287 -4.11 12.27 4.10
CA ASP A 287 -3.78 13.63 4.48
C ASP A 287 -5.00 14.56 4.50
N ALA A 288 -5.89 14.43 3.51
CA ALA A 288 -7.15 15.17 3.46
C ALA A 288 -8.08 14.82 4.63
N ILE A 289 -8.20 13.54 5.01
CA ILE A 289 -8.96 13.12 6.20
C ILE A 289 -8.40 13.78 7.46
N SER A 290 -7.08 13.73 7.64
CA SER A 290 -6.40 14.37 8.77
C SER A 290 -6.67 15.87 8.80
N PHE A 291 -6.43 16.56 7.69
CA PHE A 291 -6.57 18.01 7.62
C PHE A 291 -8.01 18.48 7.86
N LEU A 292 -8.98 17.95 7.08
CA LEU A 292 -10.38 18.40 7.14
C LEU A 292 -11.09 18.00 8.42
N SER A 293 -10.60 16.99 9.14
CA SER A 293 -11.10 16.63 10.48
C SER A 293 -10.48 17.47 11.60
N GLY A 294 -9.63 18.45 11.28
CA GLY A 294 -8.90 19.24 12.27
C GLY A 294 -7.83 18.43 12.99
N LYS A 295 -7.17 17.50 12.30
CA LYS A 295 -6.14 16.57 12.79
C LYS A 295 -6.65 15.57 13.85
N LYS A 296 -7.96 15.37 13.95
CA LYS A 296 -8.57 14.42 14.89
C LYS A 296 -8.57 12.99 14.35
N LEU A 297 -8.82 12.82 13.06
CA LEU A 297 -8.70 11.54 12.35
C LEU A 297 -7.33 11.50 11.67
N ARG A 298 -6.27 11.22 12.42
CA ARG A 298 -4.91 11.17 11.89
C ARG A 298 -4.22 9.86 12.25
N LEU A 299 -3.37 9.38 11.33
CA LEU A 299 -2.43 8.30 11.62
C LEU A 299 -1.20 8.88 12.33
N SER A 300 -0.58 8.09 13.21
CA SER A 300 0.76 8.45 13.71
C SER A 300 1.76 8.50 12.55
N LEU A 301 2.84 9.26 12.69
CA LEU A 301 3.99 9.18 11.79
C LEU A 301 5.00 8.12 12.27
N ASP A 302 4.89 7.67 13.51
CA ASP A 302 5.75 6.62 14.04
C ASP A 302 5.39 5.27 13.41
N ARG A 303 6.43 4.52 13.03
CA ARG A 303 6.32 3.15 12.52
C ARG A 303 7.23 2.25 13.35
N TYR A 304 6.66 1.19 13.90
CA TYR A 304 7.37 0.11 14.56
C TYR A 304 7.41 -1.05 13.58
N ILE A 305 8.62 -1.47 13.22
CA ILE A 305 8.85 -2.50 12.20
C ILE A 305 9.66 -3.61 12.86
N LEU A 306 9.15 -4.84 12.80
CA LEU A 306 9.88 -6.04 13.16
C LEU A 306 9.83 -7.03 12.00
N VAL A 307 10.99 -7.50 11.56
CA VAL A 307 11.08 -8.54 10.54
C VAL A 307 11.51 -9.84 11.20
N ASP A 308 10.53 -10.71 11.40
CA ASP A 308 10.74 -12.08 11.83
C ASP A 308 11.14 -12.93 10.62
N ILE A 309 12.31 -13.56 10.71
CA ILE A 309 12.79 -14.59 9.79
C ILE A 309 12.64 -15.94 10.51
N ASP A 310 11.53 -16.60 10.24
CA ASP A 310 11.26 -17.94 10.74
C ASP A 310 12.21 -18.96 10.05
N ASP A 311 12.22 -20.20 10.50
CA ASP A 311 12.89 -21.33 9.83
C ASP A 311 14.43 -21.26 9.75
N ILE A 312 15.09 -20.57 10.67
CA ILE A 312 16.56 -20.62 10.78
C ILE A 312 17.02 -22.05 11.10
N PHE A 313 18.01 -22.50 10.32
CA PHE A 313 18.50 -23.87 10.19
C PHE A 313 17.54 -24.86 9.52
N VAL A 314 16.33 -24.46 9.10
CA VAL A 314 15.36 -25.37 8.48
C VAL A 314 15.39 -25.20 6.97
N GLY A 315 15.32 -26.30 6.22
CA GLY A 315 15.28 -26.25 4.76
C GLY A 315 15.72 -27.57 4.14
N LYS A 316 15.54 -27.69 2.83
CA LYS A 316 16.17 -28.75 2.05
C LYS A 316 17.52 -28.26 1.55
N GLU A 317 18.44 -29.19 1.29
CA GLU A 317 19.71 -28.91 0.62
C GLU A 317 19.50 -28.04 -0.63
N GLY A 318 20.31 -27.00 -0.78
CA GLY A 318 20.24 -26.01 -1.87
C GLY A 318 19.25 -24.88 -1.63
N THR A 319 18.60 -24.82 -0.46
CA THR A 319 17.67 -23.75 -0.08
C THR A 319 18.02 -23.09 1.26
N ARG A 320 19.03 -23.58 1.97
CA ARG A 320 19.46 -23.02 3.24
C ARG A 320 20.39 -21.84 2.98
N MET A 321 20.55 -20.98 4.00
CA MET A 321 21.48 -19.85 3.92
C MET A 321 22.91 -20.35 3.89
N ASN A 322 23.72 -19.88 2.94
CA ASN A 322 25.17 -20.01 2.99
C ASN A 322 25.81 -18.74 3.55
N THR A 323 27.14 -18.73 3.64
CA THR A 323 27.91 -17.60 4.16
C THR A 323 27.63 -16.26 3.45
N ASN A 324 27.38 -16.27 2.14
CA ASN A 324 27.05 -15.05 1.40
C ASN A 324 25.67 -14.50 1.77
N ASP A 325 24.69 -15.38 2.00
CA ASP A 325 23.34 -14.97 2.40
C ASP A 325 23.34 -14.34 3.79
N VAL A 326 24.10 -14.93 4.73
CA VAL A 326 24.26 -14.41 6.09
C VAL A 326 24.99 -13.06 6.08
N GLN A 327 26.02 -12.90 5.25
CA GLN A 327 26.70 -11.62 5.09
C GLN A 327 25.77 -10.57 4.48
N ALA A 328 24.98 -10.92 3.47
CA ALA A 328 23.99 -10.03 2.87
C ALA A 328 22.92 -9.60 3.89
N LEU A 329 22.53 -10.49 4.81
CA LEU A 329 21.60 -10.19 5.90
C LEU A 329 22.19 -9.15 6.87
N LEU A 330 23.45 -9.31 7.28
CA LEU A 330 24.17 -8.36 8.13
C LEU A 330 24.34 -7.00 7.45
N ASP A 331 24.74 -6.99 6.18
CA ASP A 331 24.93 -5.77 5.39
C ASP A 331 23.60 -5.02 5.23
N THR A 332 22.51 -5.76 4.93
CA THR A 332 21.16 -5.20 4.82
C THR A 332 20.68 -4.64 6.16
N GLN A 333 20.94 -5.33 7.27
CA GLN A 333 20.61 -4.84 8.60
C GLN A 333 21.30 -3.49 8.88
N ASN A 334 22.59 -3.38 8.56
CA ASN A 334 23.34 -2.14 8.75
C ASN A 334 22.85 -1.01 7.85
N LEU A 335 22.48 -1.32 6.60
CA LEU A 335 21.83 -0.35 5.70
C LEU A 335 20.50 0.15 6.27
N LEU A 336 19.66 -0.77 6.77
CA LEU A 336 18.36 -0.43 7.34
C LEU A 336 18.48 0.35 8.64
N ARG A 337 19.50 0.11 9.47
CA ARG A 337 19.79 0.91 10.67
C ARG A 337 20.04 2.39 10.38
N ALA A 338 20.46 2.75 9.15
CA ALA A 338 20.60 4.14 8.73
C ALA A 338 19.24 4.86 8.53
N GLN A 339 18.15 4.11 8.37
CA GLN A 339 16.82 4.64 8.07
C GLN A 339 15.78 4.30 9.15
N ILE A 340 15.96 3.19 9.86
CA ILE A 340 15.07 2.65 10.87
C ILE A 340 15.86 2.54 12.18
N THR A 341 15.44 3.31 13.19
CA THR A 341 16.13 3.37 14.48
C THR A 341 16.14 1.99 15.15
N ASN A 342 17.34 1.52 15.53
CA ASN A 342 17.56 0.24 16.21
C ASN A 342 17.01 -0.98 15.47
N PHE A 343 17.03 -0.95 14.13
CA PHE A 343 16.60 -2.11 13.35
C PHE A 343 17.53 -3.31 13.58
N THR A 344 16.92 -4.45 13.90
CA THR A 344 17.60 -5.74 14.03
C THR A 344 16.64 -6.83 13.54
N PHE A 345 17.13 -7.74 12.69
CA PHE A 345 16.36 -8.91 12.26
C PHE A 345 16.14 -9.86 13.44
N ASN A 346 14.96 -10.46 13.50
CA ASN A 346 14.58 -11.38 14.56
C ASN A 346 14.49 -12.80 14.01
N LEU A 347 15.33 -13.70 14.51
CA LEU A 347 15.63 -14.99 13.91
C LEU A 347 14.95 -16.13 14.68
N GLY A 348 14.05 -16.84 14.00
CA GLY A 348 13.29 -17.97 14.53
C GLY A 348 13.99 -19.29 14.28
N PHE A 349 14.58 -19.89 15.32
CA PHE A 349 15.45 -21.05 15.14
C PHE A 349 14.83 -22.39 15.57
N SER A 350 15.18 -23.44 14.82
CA SER A 350 14.90 -24.84 15.14
C SER A 350 16.22 -25.64 15.17
N GLY A 351 16.82 -25.77 16.36
CA GLY A 351 18.19 -26.29 16.51
C GLY A 351 18.41 -27.75 16.07
N LYS A 352 17.34 -28.54 15.85
CA LYS A 352 17.47 -29.92 15.36
C LYS A 352 18.20 -30.01 14.03
N PHE A 353 18.07 -28.96 13.22
CA PHE A 353 18.52 -28.94 11.84
C PHE A 353 19.83 -28.17 11.64
N TYR A 354 20.50 -27.78 12.72
CA TYR A 354 21.86 -27.25 12.65
C TYR A 354 22.79 -28.31 12.04
N HIS A 355 23.61 -27.90 11.06
CA HIS A 355 24.54 -28.78 10.33
C HIS A 355 23.86 -29.97 9.65
N THR A 356 22.83 -29.68 8.87
CA THR A 356 22.11 -30.69 8.07
C THR A 356 22.06 -30.35 6.58
N GLY A 357 22.86 -29.38 6.13
CA GLY A 357 22.97 -28.94 4.73
C GLY A 357 24.23 -29.47 4.03
N THR A 358 24.63 -28.77 2.97
CA THR A 358 25.97 -28.92 2.35
C THR A 358 27.05 -28.27 3.22
N GLU A 359 28.32 -28.52 2.89
CA GLU A 359 29.47 -27.87 3.56
C GLU A 359 29.32 -26.33 3.53
N GLU A 360 28.92 -25.75 2.40
CA GLU A 360 28.73 -24.30 2.28
C GLU A 360 27.52 -23.76 3.08
N GLU A 361 26.45 -24.55 3.21
CA GLU A 361 25.28 -24.21 4.02
C GLU A 361 25.61 -24.32 5.52
N ASP A 362 26.35 -25.34 5.93
CA ASP A 362 26.77 -25.56 7.31
C ASP A 362 27.78 -24.48 7.77
N GLU A 363 28.65 -23.99 6.87
CA GLU A 363 29.45 -22.78 7.13
C GLU A 363 28.59 -21.52 7.33
N GLY A 364 27.44 -21.44 6.65
CA GLY A 364 26.43 -20.40 6.84
C GLY A 364 25.80 -20.48 8.24
N ASP A 365 25.40 -21.68 8.65
CA ASP A 365 24.92 -21.95 10.02
C ASP A 365 25.95 -21.48 11.08
N ASP A 366 27.23 -21.78 10.87
CA ASP A 366 28.32 -21.35 11.75
C ASP A 366 28.53 -19.84 11.76
N LEU A 367 28.33 -19.17 10.63
CA LEU A 367 28.43 -17.72 10.55
C LEU A 367 27.27 -17.03 11.29
N LEU A 368 26.05 -17.59 11.22
CA LEU A 368 24.91 -17.12 12.01
C LEU A 368 25.22 -17.21 13.51
N LEU A 369 25.73 -18.36 13.97
CA LEU A 369 26.04 -18.57 15.38
C LEU A 369 27.23 -17.74 15.87
N ARG A 370 28.22 -17.45 15.01
CA ARG A 370 29.29 -16.49 15.33
C ARG A 370 28.79 -15.05 15.41
N SER A 371 27.63 -14.76 14.83
CA SER A 371 27.03 -13.42 14.78
C SER A 371 25.81 -13.28 15.69
N VAL A 372 25.69 -14.13 16.73
CA VAL A 372 24.51 -14.16 17.62
C VAL A 372 24.17 -12.78 18.20
N ASP A 373 25.17 -12.02 18.63
CA ASP A 373 24.99 -10.69 19.25
C ASP A 373 24.50 -9.61 18.26
N GLU A 374 24.57 -9.87 16.95
CA GLU A 374 24.11 -8.94 15.91
C GLU A 374 22.61 -9.06 15.63
N PHE A 375 21.97 -10.15 16.07
CA PHE A 375 20.58 -10.47 15.77
C PHE A 375 19.72 -10.59 17.04
N TRP A 376 18.41 -10.47 16.86
CA TRP A 376 17.44 -10.94 17.85
C TRP A 376 17.06 -12.38 17.53
N TRP A 377 16.59 -13.10 18.54
CA TRP A 377 16.31 -14.52 18.42
C TRP A 377 15.01 -14.90 19.10
N PHE A 378 14.29 -15.85 18.53
CA PHE A 378 13.13 -16.46 19.17
C PHE A 378 13.06 -17.96 18.91
N PRO A 379 12.52 -18.76 19.84
CA PRO A 379 12.40 -20.19 19.65
C PRO A 379 11.30 -20.51 18.63
N HIS A 380 11.60 -21.41 17.69
CA HIS A 380 10.66 -21.89 16.67
C HIS A 380 10.41 -23.41 16.74
N MET A 381 10.44 -23.97 17.96
CA MET A 381 10.39 -25.41 18.28
C MET A 381 11.59 -26.23 17.78
N TRP A 382 11.97 -27.29 18.50
CA TRP A 382 13.14 -28.11 18.13
C TRP A 382 13.00 -28.76 16.76
N SER A 383 11.90 -29.49 16.53
CA SER A 383 11.70 -30.28 15.31
C SER A 383 10.95 -29.56 14.20
N HIS A 384 10.69 -28.26 14.33
CA HIS A 384 9.84 -27.49 13.41
C HIS A 384 8.45 -28.15 13.17
N MET A 385 7.92 -28.83 14.18
CA MET A 385 6.60 -29.48 14.09
C MET A 385 5.49 -28.56 14.61
N GLN A 386 4.35 -28.59 13.92
CA GLN A 386 3.16 -27.84 14.33
C GLN A 386 2.68 -28.29 15.72
N PRO A 387 2.47 -27.37 16.68
CA PRO A 387 2.13 -27.74 18.05
C PRO A 387 0.90 -28.65 18.24
N HIS A 388 -0.11 -28.53 17.37
CA HIS A 388 -1.32 -29.36 17.49
C HIS A 388 -1.12 -30.83 17.08
N LEU A 389 0.02 -31.17 16.46
CA LEU A 389 0.37 -32.56 16.14
C LEU A 389 0.87 -33.32 17.37
N PHE A 390 1.17 -32.62 18.47
CA PHE A 390 1.55 -33.24 19.73
C PHE A 390 0.30 -33.60 20.53
N HIS A 391 0.22 -34.83 21.01
CA HIS A 391 -0.95 -35.34 21.73
C HIS A 391 -0.98 -34.96 23.22
N ASN A 392 0.13 -34.47 23.77
CA ASN A 392 0.24 -34.08 25.17
C ASN A 392 1.23 -32.93 25.39
N GLU A 393 1.04 -32.19 26.48
CA GLU A 393 1.90 -31.06 26.88
C GLU A 393 3.36 -31.51 27.15
N SER A 394 3.57 -32.70 27.70
CA SER A 394 4.91 -33.20 28.03
C SER A 394 5.80 -33.29 26.79
N SER A 395 5.29 -33.76 25.66
CA SER A 395 6.02 -33.83 24.40
C SER A 395 6.35 -32.44 23.84
N LEU A 396 5.45 -31.45 23.98
CA LEU A 396 5.75 -30.06 23.61
C LEU A 396 6.86 -29.50 24.50
N VAL A 397 6.80 -29.75 25.81
CA VAL A 397 7.81 -29.31 26.78
C VAL A 397 9.16 -29.95 26.46
N GLU A 398 9.23 -31.23 26.12
CA GLU A 398 10.46 -31.91 25.71
C GLU A 398 11.09 -31.26 24.47
N GLN A 399 10.30 -30.98 23.41
CA GLN A 399 10.80 -30.28 22.23
C GLN A 399 11.32 -28.88 22.58
N MET A 400 10.60 -28.15 23.42
CA MET A 400 11.03 -26.82 23.85
C MET A 400 12.30 -26.86 24.69
N ILE A 401 12.47 -27.85 25.57
CA ILE A 401 13.68 -28.04 26.38
C ILE A 401 14.89 -28.35 25.50
N LEU A 402 14.74 -29.22 24.49
CA LEU A 402 15.81 -29.51 23.54
C LEU A 402 16.26 -28.24 22.80
N ASN A 403 15.31 -27.46 22.28
CA ASN A 403 15.63 -26.21 21.60
C ASN A 403 16.26 -25.17 22.54
N LYS A 404 15.82 -25.11 23.80
CA LYS A 404 16.41 -24.23 24.81
C LYS A 404 17.82 -24.65 25.19
N LYS A 405 18.08 -25.95 25.29
CA LYS A 405 19.42 -26.48 25.55
C LYS A 405 20.38 -26.08 24.42
N PHE A 406 19.97 -26.26 23.17
CA PHE A 406 20.74 -25.80 22.01
C PHE A 406 21.06 -24.30 22.08
N ALA A 407 20.05 -23.48 22.41
CA ALA A 407 20.26 -22.04 22.55
C ALA A 407 21.32 -21.69 23.61
N LEU A 408 21.26 -22.34 24.78
CA LEU A 408 22.22 -22.13 25.86
C LEU A 408 23.63 -22.59 25.48
N GLU A 409 23.76 -23.70 24.74
CA GLU A 409 25.05 -24.22 24.28
C GLU A 409 25.74 -23.31 23.27
N HIS A 410 24.97 -22.57 22.46
CA HIS A 410 25.47 -21.68 21.41
C HIS A 410 25.34 -20.19 21.75
N GLY A 411 25.04 -19.85 23.01
CA GLY A 411 24.98 -18.46 23.48
C GLY A 411 23.78 -17.65 22.96
N ILE A 412 22.77 -18.28 22.35
CA ILE A 412 21.56 -17.60 21.88
C ILE A 412 20.75 -17.08 23.09
N PRO A 413 20.35 -15.80 23.13
CA PRO A 413 19.54 -15.24 24.21
C PRO A 413 18.22 -15.99 24.42
N THR A 414 17.83 -16.22 25.68
CA THR A 414 16.63 -17.00 26.04
C THR A 414 15.60 -16.25 26.88
N ASP A 415 15.80 -14.95 27.10
CA ASP A 415 15.05 -14.10 28.04
C ASP A 415 14.20 -13.01 27.36
N LEU A 416 14.20 -12.91 26.03
CA LEU A 416 13.40 -11.96 25.26
C LEU A 416 11.89 -12.12 25.49
N GLY A 417 11.42 -13.34 25.81
CA GLY A 417 10.02 -13.62 26.14
C GLY A 417 9.07 -13.51 24.93
N TYR A 418 9.60 -13.62 23.72
CA TYR A 418 8.88 -13.70 22.45
C TYR A 418 9.08 -15.08 21.80
N ALA A 419 8.03 -15.61 21.17
CA ALA A 419 8.10 -16.84 20.38
C ALA A 419 7.07 -16.85 19.26
N VAL A 420 7.34 -17.61 18.21
CA VAL A 420 6.38 -17.90 17.15
C VAL A 420 6.36 -19.42 16.97
N ALA A 421 5.17 -20.02 16.89
CA ALA A 421 5.05 -21.44 16.65
C ALA A 421 5.21 -21.74 15.15
N PRO A 422 5.76 -22.91 14.77
CA PRO A 422 5.77 -23.38 13.39
C PRO A 422 4.40 -23.22 12.73
N HIS A 423 4.39 -22.57 11.55
CA HIS A 423 3.18 -22.26 10.78
C HIS A 423 2.12 -21.44 11.55
N HIS A 424 2.52 -20.65 12.55
CA HIS A 424 1.62 -19.98 13.52
C HIS A 424 0.62 -20.92 14.22
N SER A 425 0.89 -22.22 14.18
CA SER A 425 -0.12 -23.20 14.48
C SER A 425 -0.36 -23.32 15.98
N GLY A 426 -1.63 -23.35 16.38
CA GLY A 426 -2.03 -23.37 17.78
C GLY A 426 -1.89 -22.02 18.49
N VAL A 427 -1.36 -20.97 17.83
CA VAL A 427 -1.45 -19.60 18.35
C VAL A 427 -2.90 -19.14 18.25
N TYR A 428 -3.49 -19.27 17.06
CA TYR A 428 -4.91 -19.15 16.81
C TYR A 428 -5.32 -20.11 15.67
N PRO A 429 -6.43 -20.88 15.78
CA PRO A 429 -7.19 -21.14 17.00
C PRO A 429 -6.30 -21.62 18.15
N VAL A 430 -6.63 -21.19 19.36
CA VAL A 430 -5.76 -21.41 20.53
C VAL A 430 -5.63 -22.89 20.85
N HIS A 431 -4.39 -23.39 20.84
CA HIS A 431 -4.03 -24.69 21.40
C HIS A 431 -3.47 -24.49 22.81
N VAL A 432 -4.28 -24.78 23.82
CA VAL A 432 -4.00 -24.40 25.23
C VAL A 432 -2.66 -24.94 25.74
N GLN A 433 -2.28 -26.17 25.37
CA GLN A 433 -1.04 -26.81 25.81
C GLN A 433 0.22 -26.08 25.31
N LEU A 434 0.15 -25.44 24.13
CA LEU A 434 1.24 -24.61 23.61
C LEU A 434 1.55 -23.44 24.54
N TYR A 435 0.51 -22.73 24.99
CA TYR A 435 0.66 -21.57 25.87
C TYR A 435 1.20 -21.95 27.25
N ASP A 436 0.80 -23.10 27.79
CA ASP A 436 1.31 -23.62 29.05
C ASP A 436 2.78 -24.02 28.94
N ALA A 437 3.14 -24.77 27.88
CA ALA A 437 4.52 -25.17 27.61
C ALA A 437 5.44 -23.96 27.39
N TRP A 438 4.99 -22.96 26.61
CA TRP A 438 5.73 -21.72 26.38
C TRP A 438 6.04 -20.96 27.66
N LYS A 439 5.06 -20.81 28.56
CA LYS A 439 5.33 -20.20 29.87
C LYS A 439 6.31 -21.00 30.70
N LYS A 440 6.12 -22.31 30.75
CA LYS A 440 6.90 -23.21 31.60
C LYS A 440 8.36 -23.28 31.19
N VAL A 441 8.64 -23.34 29.89
CA VAL A 441 10.00 -23.56 29.38
C VAL A 441 10.71 -22.25 29.04
N TRP A 442 10.01 -21.33 28.38
CA TRP A 442 10.61 -20.12 27.80
C TRP A 442 10.18 -18.82 28.50
N ASN A 443 9.22 -18.86 29.43
CA ASN A 443 8.64 -17.67 30.05
C ASN A 443 8.10 -16.67 29.00
N ILE A 444 7.44 -17.17 27.95
CA ILE A 444 6.88 -16.33 26.88
C ILE A 444 5.79 -15.42 27.43
N ARG A 445 5.87 -14.15 27.04
CA ARG A 445 4.89 -13.10 27.33
C ARG A 445 4.24 -12.55 26.07
N VAL A 446 4.89 -12.69 24.92
CA VAL A 446 4.41 -12.17 23.64
C VAL A 446 4.59 -13.22 22.54
N THR A 447 3.64 -13.28 21.62
CA THR A 447 3.73 -14.06 20.38
C THR A 447 2.99 -13.30 19.28
N SER A 448 2.96 -13.82 18.06
CA SER A 448 2.27 -13.20 16.93
C SER A 448 1.49 -14.21 16.08
N THR A 449 0.46 -13.72 15.40
CA THR A 449 -0.36 -14.52 14.48
C THR A 449 -0.85 -13.69 13.30
N GLU A 450 -0.92 -14.32 12.14
CA GLU A 450 -1.56 -13.76 10.95
C GLU A 450 -3.07 -14.09 10.83
N GLU A 451 -3.63 -14.84 11.79
CA GLU A 451 -4.94 -15.46 11.63
C GLU A 451 -6.09 -14.83 12.43
N TYR A 452 -5.83 -14.08 13.51
CA TYR A 452 -6.92 -13.65 14.41
C TYR A 452 -7.64 -12.37 13.96
N PRO A 453 -8.99 -12.32 13.92
CA PRO A 453 -9.91 -13.46 14.08
C PRO A 453 -10.08 -14.29 12.80
N HIS A 454 -9.69 -13.72 11.64
CA HIS A 454 -9.62 -14.41 10.36
C HIS A 454 -8.35 -14.01 9.59
N LEU A 455 -7.82 -14.94 8.79
CA LEU A 455 -6.63 -14.72 7.96
C LEU A 455 -6.81 -13.57 6.96
N LYS A 456 -8.01 -13.45 6.37
CA LYS A 456 -8.39 -12.39 5.43
C LYS A 456 -9.77 -11.81 5.80
N PRO A 457 -9.99 -10.51 5.54
CA PRO A 457 -9.02 -9.53 5.05
C PRO A 457 -8.03 -9.09 6.16
N ALA A 458 -6.78 -8.83 5.80
CA ALA A 458 -5.70 -8.54 6.75
C ALA A 458 -5.98 -7.32 7.66
N ARG A 459 -6.67 -6.30 7.13
CA ARG A 459 -7.09 -5.12 7.90
C ARG A 459 -8.03 -5.42 9.07
N TYR A 460 -8.65 -6.59 9.14
CA TYR A 460 -9.47 -7.01 10.28
C TYR A 460 -8.69 -7.77 11.34
N ARG A 461 -7.42 -8.07 11.08
CA ARG A 461 -6.57 -8.73 12.07
C ARG A 461 -6.48 -7.90 13.33
N ARG A 462 -6.48 -8.57 14.47
CA ARG A 462 -6.40 -7.97 15.81
C ARG A 462 -5.41 -8.73 16.66
N GLY A 463 -4.93 -8.09 17.70
CA GLY A 463 -4.30 -8.78 18.81
C GLY A 463 -5.34 -9.30 19.81
N PHE A 464 -4.93 -10.25 20.63
CA PHE A 464 -5.70 -10.71 21.78
C PHE A 464 -4.76 -11.12 22.91
N ILE A 465 -5.32 -11.37 24.10
CA ILE A 465 -4.55 -11.87 25.24
C ILE A 465 -5.14 -13.22 25.64
N HIS A 466 -4.32 -14.26 25.68
CA HIS A 466 -4.70 -15.57 26.18
C HIS A 466 -3.69 -16.05 27.21
N LYS A 467 -4.18 -16.47 28.38
CA LYS A 467 -3.33 -16.86 29.52
C LYS A 467 -2.21 -15.83 29.78
N ASN A 468 -2.49 -14.53 29.81
CA ASN A 468 -1.48 -13.48 30.02
C ASN A 468 -0.32 -13.45 28.99
N ILE A 469 -0.46 -14.12 27.85
CA ILE A 469 0.42 -13.94 26.69
C ILE A 469 -0.29 -13.00 25.72
N MET A 470 0.38 -11.91 25.35
CA MET A 470 -0.10 -10.98 24.33
C MET A 470 0.18 -11.55 22.96
N VAL A 471 -0.86 -11.67 22.14
CA VAL A 471 -0.76 -12.12 20.75
C VAL A 471 -0.89 -10.91 19.84
N LEU A 472 0.17 -10.58 19.13
CA LEU A 472 0.23 -9.44 18.22
C LEU A 472 -0.27 -9.84 16.81
N PRO A 473 -1.00 -8.97 16.10
CA PRO A 473 -1.34 -9.21 14.71
C PRO A 473 -0.09 -9.08 13.84
N ARG A 474 0.25 -10.12 13.09
CA ARG A 474 1.37 -10.14 12.12
C ARG A 474 0.86 -9.77 10.72
N GLN A 475 1.63 -8.97 10.01
CA GLN A 475 1.37 -8.64 8.62
C GLN A 475 2.06 -9.64 7.68
N THR A 476 1.45 -9.88 6.53
CA THR A 476 2.05 -10.69 5.46
C THR A 476 2.64 -9.74 4.43
N CYS A 477 3.87 -9.98 3.96
CA CYS A 477 4.55 -9.10 3.01
C CYS A 477 4.52 -9.57 1.55
N GLY A 478 3.75 -10.62 1.24
CA GLY A 478 3.67 -11.20 -0.11
C GLY A 478 4.89 -12.03 -0.51
N LEU A 479 5.88 -12.20 0.37
CA LEU A 479 6.98 -13.15 0.21
C LEU A 479 6.56 -14.50 0.80
N PHE A 480 6.56 -15.54 -0.03
CA PHE A 480 6.13 -16.86 0.37
C PHE A 480 7.32 -17.79 0.61
N THR A 481 7.23 -18.66 1.62
CA THR A 481 8.29 -19.63 1.96
C THR A 481 8.61 -20.63 0.83
N HIS A 482 7.71 -20.79 -0.14
CA HIS A 482 7.94 -21.63 -1.32
C HIS A 482 8.55 -20.87 -2.51
N THR A 483 8.71 -19.55 -2.40
CA THR A 483 9.33 -18.69 -3.41
C THR A 483 10.76 -18.39 -3.00
N ILE A 484 11.69 -19.25 -3.44
CA ILE A 484 13.11 -19.15 -3.04
C ILE A 484 13.87 -18.13 -3.88
N PHE A 485 13.60 -18.08 -5.19
CA PHE A 485 14.32 -17.20 -6.10
C PHE A 485 13.46 -16.02 -6.57
N TYR A 486 14.07 -14.84 -6.66
CA TYR A 486 13.40 -13.60 -7.10
C TYR A 486 12.68 -13.74 -8.45
N LYS A 487 13.29 -14.45 -9.39
CA LYS A 487 12.73 -14.74 -10.73
C LYS A 487 11.45 -15.60 -10.69
N GLU A 488 11.22 -16.31 -9.59
CA GLU A 488 10.10 -17.25 -9.38
C GLU A 488 8.96 -16.63 -8.57
N TYR A 489 9.08 -15.35 -8.22
CA TYR A 489 8.00 -14.61 -7.56
C TYR A 489 6.69 -14.75 -8.33
N PRO A 490 5.53 -15.00 -7.69
CA PRO A 490 4.26 -15.12 -8.38
C PRO A 490 3.93 -13.87 -9.21
N GLY A 491 3.82 -14.02 -10.54
CA GLY A 491 3.64 -12.91 -11.48
C GLY A 491 4.95 -12.22 -11.92
N GLY A 492 6.09 -12.68 -11.39
CA GLY A 492 7.44 -12.25 -11.73
C GLY A 492 7.95 -11.06 -10.92
N PRO A 493 9.25 -10.74 -11.03
CA PRO A 493 9.91 -9.59 -10.38
C PRO A 493 9.11 -8.28 -10.37
N LYS A 494 8.50 -7.95 -11.51
CA LYS A 494 7.74 -6.70 -11.68
C LYS A 494 6.52 -6.61 -10.77
N GLU A 495 5.91 -7.73 -10.38
CA GLU A 495 4.78 -7.72 -9.44
C GLU A 495 5.25 -7.45 -8.01
N LEU A 496 6.45 -7.92 -7.63
CA LEU A 496 7.06 -7.56 -6.35
C LEU A 496 7.40 -6.05 -6.32
N ASP A 497 8.01 -5.53 -7.39
CA ASP A 497 8.30 -4.10 -7.54
C ASP A 497 7.03 -3.25 -7.40
N LYS A 498 5.93 -3.64 -8.04
CA LYS A 498 4.64 -2.96 -7.90
C LYS A 498 4.11 -2.97 -6.46
N SER A 499 4.32 -4.06 -5.71
CA SER A 499 3.92 -4.13 -4.30
C SER A 499 4.69 -3.13 -3.43
N ILE A 500 5.98 -2.93 -3.73
CA ILE A 500 6.88 -2.03 -3.00
C ILE A 500 6.69 -0.57 -3.43
N GLN A 501 6.50 -0.30 -4.73
CA GLN A 501 6.42 1.05 -5.30
C GLN A 501 4.98 1.56 -5.30
N GLY A 502 4.47 1.88 -4.11
CA GLY A 502 3.09 2.39 -3.96
C GLY A 502 2.01 1.29 -3.98
N GLY A 503 2.39 0.02 -3.88
CA GLY A 503 1.48 -1.12 -3.83
C GLY A 503 1.14 -1.60 -2.42
N GLU A 504 0.84 -2.89 -2.30
CA GLU A 504 0.30 -3.50 -1.08
C GLU A 504 1.28 -3.48 0.10
N LEU A 505 2.56 -3.82 -0.12
CA LEU A 505 3.56 -3.78 0.93
C LEU A 505 3.83 -2.34 1.41
N PHE A 506 3.90 -1.38 0.49
CA PHE A 506 4.02 0.03 0.82
C PHE A 506 2.87 0.50 1.72
N PHE A 507 1.62 0.22 1.33
CA PHE A 507 0.46 0.64 2.11
C PHE A 507 0.28 -0.14 3.41
N THR A 508 0.81 -1.36 3.51
CA THR A 508 0.88 -2.09 4.77
C THR A 508 1.66 -1.28 5.80
N VAL A 509 2.84 -0.78 5.45
CA VAL A 509 3.66 0.08 6.33
C VAL A 509 2.99 1.43 6.57
N VAL A 510 2.40 2.05 5.54
CA VAL A 510 1.75 3.37 5.69
C VAL A 510 0.54 3.31 6.63
N LEU A 511 -0.31 2.29 6.51
CA LEU A 511 -1.59 2.21 7.22
C LEU A 511 -1.51 1.49 8.57
N ASN A 512 -0.47 0.68 8.82
CA ASN A 512 -0.29 -0.04 10.07
C ASN A 512 0.92 0.51 10.85
N PRO A 513 0.69 1.23 11.96
CA PRO A 513 1.78 1.77 12.78
C PRO A 513 2.72 0.69 13.36
N VAL A 514 2.22 -0.53 13.54
CA VAL A 514 3.00 -1.70 13.98
C VAL A 514 2.90 -2.72 12.85
N SER A 515 4.03 -2.97 12.18
CA SER A 515 4.13 -3.85 11.00
C SER A 515 5.13 -4.97 11.22
#